data_AF-A0A7W3IH75-F1
#
_entry.id   AF-A0A7W3IH75-F1
#
_cell.length_a   1.000
_cell.length_b   1.000
_cell.length_c   1.000
_cell.angle_alpha   90.00
_cell.angle_beta   90.00
_cell.angle_gamma   90.00
#
_symmetry.space_group_name_H-M   'P 1'
#
loop_
_entity.id
_entity.type
_entity.pdbx_description
1 polymer ?
#
loop_
_entity_poly.entity_id
_entity_poly.type
_entity_poly.pdbx_seq_one_letter_code
_entity_poly.pdbx_strand_id
1 'polypeptide(L)'
;MIRSASSLYMPRLDATGRWLSPLALRTLLAWEFFESGREKLLGDNWFADLSGSFPFPFSVLPASLNWQLATWLELVGSIALLLGLATRSVAYVFWVLTIVAIAAVHWPTEWHGLAELWQGYAITDHGFGNFKLPLLFLVMLLPLILGGGGALSIDRLIAGPAAPARGGDGLGWGTALFALCLPLAALLPAVGLGGALFGLLLLARHAWRRRRVHLS
;
A
#
# COMPACT_ATOMS: atom_id res chain seq x y z
N MET A 1 -11.15 11.33 38.59
CA MET A 1 -10.04 12.09 37.97
C MET A 1 -9.66 11.59 36.57
N ILE A 2 -9.33 10.31 36.37
CA ILE A 2 -8.93 9.75 35.05
C ILE A 2 -9.99 9.96 33.95
N ARG A 3 -11.28 9.72 34.24
CA ARG A 3 -12.39 9.94 33.28
C ARG A 3 -12.59 11.40 32.83
N SER A 4 -12.20 12.36 33.67
CA SER A 4 -12.43 13.79 33.41
C SER A 4 -11.29 14.40 32.61
N ALA A 5 -10.05 13.93 32.84
CA ALA A 5 -8.90 14.30 32.00
C ALA A 5 -9.03 13.68 30.61
N SER A 6 -9.47 12.42 30.50
CA SER A 6 -9.68 11.76 29.20
C SER A 6 -10.73 12.46 28.34
N SER A 7 -11.82 12.95 28.93
CA SER A 7 -12.85 13.69 28.17
C SER A 7 -12.40 15.09 27.71
N LEU A 8 -11.38 15.67 28.36
CA LEU A 8 -10.85 16.99 28.02
C LEU A 8 -9.77 16.91 26.94
N TYR A 9 -8.79 16.02 27.10
CA TYR A 9 -7.62 15.97 26.22
C TYR A 9 -7.81 15.11 24.97
N MET A 10 -8.51 13.97 25.07
CA MET A 10 -8.61 13.03 23.96
C MET A 10 -9.24 13.66 22.70
N PRO A 11 -10.36 14.40 22.77
CA PRO A 11 -10.93 15.04 21.58
C PRO A 11 -10.00 16.06 20.94
N ARG A 12 -9.13 16.72 21.74
CA ARG A 12 -8.15 17.69 21.23
C ARG A 12 -6.98 16.98 20.55
N LEU A 13 -6.49 15.89 21.13
CA LEU A 13 -5.47 15.05 20.51
C LEU A 13 -5.99 14.42 19.22
N ASP A 14 -7.23 13.93 19.19
CA ASP A 14 -7.88 13.44 17.98
C ASP A 14 -7.97 14.53 16.90
N ALA A 15 -8.30 15.75 17.32
CA ALA A 15 -8.34 16.89 16.42
C ALA A 15 -6.98 17.17 15.79
N THR A 16 -5.90 17.17 16.57
CA THR A 16 -4.52 17.32 16.08
C THR A 16 -4.07 16.13 15.22
N GLY A 17 -4.42 14.91 15.61
CA GLY A 17 -4.08 13.67 14.90
C GLY A 17 -4.59 13.64 13.46
N ARG A 18 -5.77 14.23 13.18
CA ARG A 18 -6.29 14.38 11.81
C ARG A 18 -5.39 15.18 10.87
N TRP A 19 -4.51 16.02 11.41
CA TRP A 19 -3.53 16.80 10.66
C TRP A 19 -2.19 16.08 10.62
N LEU A 20 -1.65 15.73 11.79
CA LEU A 20 -0.27 15.28 11.92
C LEU A 20 -0.06 13.80 11.58
N SER A 21 -0.98 12.90 11.95
CA SER A 21 -0.79 11.46 11.74
C SER A 21 -0.62 11.08 10.26
N PRO A 22 -1.52 11.48 9.34
CA PRO A 22 -1.33 11.18 7.92
C PRO A 22 -0.18 11.98 7.30
N LEU A 23 0.11 13.20 7.78
CA LEU A 23 1.27 13.96 7.31
C LEU A 23 2.59 13.25 7.66
N ALA A 24 2.75 12.80 8.91
CA ALA A 24 3.94 12.10 9.36
C ALA A 24 4.19 10.83 8.55
N LEU A 25 3.15 10.03 8.31
CA LEU A 25 3.23 8.84 7.46
C LEU A 25 3.62 9.18 6.02
N ARG A 26 2.99 10.22 5.43
CA ARG A 26 3.31 10.67 4.07
C ARG A 26 4.75 11.15 3.96
N THR A 27 5.23 11.94 4.92
CA THR A 27 6.60 12.47 4.92
C THR A 27 7.63 11.35 5.02
N LEU A 28 7.45 10.41 5.96
CA LEU A 28 8.37 9.29 6.13
C LEU A 28 8.42 8.43 4.86
N LEU A 29 7.27 7.97 4.37
CA LEU A 29 7.22 7.13 3.17
C LEU A 29 7.73 7.87 1.93
N ALA A 30 7.37 9.15 1.76
CA ALA A 30 7.86 9.94 0.64
C ALA A 30 9.38 10.05 0.64
N TRP A 31 10.01 10.23 1.80
CA TRP A 31 11.47 10.24 1.89
C TRP A 31 12.09 8.93 1.40
N GLU A 32 11.64 7.80 1.94
CA GLU A 32 12.18 6.48 1.61
C GLU A 32 12.03 6.14 0.11
N PHE A 33 10.84 6.39 -0.47
CA PHE A 33 10.63 6.17 -1.90
C PHE A 33 11.41 7.17 -2.76
N PHE A 34 11.54 8.44 -2.34
CA PHE A 34 12.33 9.42 -3.07
C PHE A 34 13.81 9.03 -3.12
N GLU A 35 14.36 8.59 -2.00
CA GLU A 35 15.74 8.11 -1.91
C GLU A 35 15.96 6.91 -2.83
N SER A 36 15.07 5.91 -2.78
CA SER A 36 15.15 4.74 -3.65
C SER A 36 15.04 5.07 -5.14
N GLY A 37 14.16 6.00 -5.51
CA GLY A 37 14.04 6.48 -6.89
C GLY A 37 15.27 7.27 -7.34
N ARG A 38 15.87 8.06 -6.45
CA ARG A 38 17.08 8.83 -6.73
C ARG A 38 18.29 7.92 -6.94
N GLU A 39 18.41 6.86 -6.15
CA GLU A 39 19.43 5.82 -6.35
C GLU A 39 19.31 5.18 -7.74
N LYS A 40 18.09 4.85 -8.18
CA LYS A 40 17.87 4.30 -9.52
C LYS A 40 18.08 5.31 -10.65
N LEU A 41 17.82 6.59 -10.40
CA LEU A 41 18.04 7.64 -11.39
C LEU A 41 19.54 7.90 -11.62
N LEU A 42 20.35 7.82 -10.57
CA LEU A 42 21.77 8.15 -10.59
C LEU A 42 22.68 6.92 -10.73
N GLY A 43 22.15 5.72 -10.52
CA GLY A 43 22.87 4.46 -10.60
C GLY A 43 22.69 3.72 -11.91
N ASP A 44 23.42 2.60 -12.01
CA ASP A 44 23.32 1.69 -13.15
C ASP A 44 22.17 0.70 -12.97
N ASN A 45 21.54 0.34 -14.10
CA ASN A 45 20.39 -0.55 -14.09
C ASN A 45 20.77 -2.01 -13.83
N TRP A 46 20.73 -2.40 -12.56
CA TRP A 46 20.97 -3.78 -12.10
C TRP A 46 19.74 -4.70 -12.22
N PHE A 47 18.57 -4.21 -12.68
CA PHE A 47 17.41 -5.09 -12.89
C PHE A 47 17.65 -6.14 -13.99
N ALA A 48 18.65 -5.93 -14.85
CA ALA A 48 19.05 -6.93 -15.84
C ALA A 48 19.57 -8.23 -15.20
N ASP A 49 20.14 -8.14 -13.98
CA ASP A 49 20.72 -9.27 -13.27
C ASP A 49 19.67 -10.12 -12.54
N LEU A 50 18.44 -9.59 -12.39
CA LEU A 50 17.35 -10.23 -11.67
C LEU A 50 16.71 -11.43 -12.39
N SER A 51 17.25 -11.89 -13.53
CA SER A 51 16.94 -13.18 -14.17
C SER A 51 15.46 -13.60 -14.22
N GLY A 52 14.54 -12.65 -14.43
CA GLY A 52 13.10 -12.94 -14.52
C GLY A 52 12.36 -13.09 -13.19
N SER A 53 12.95 -12.69 -12.06
CA SER A 53 12.33 -12.70 -10.72
C SER A 53 11.14 -11.75 -10.56
N PHE A 54 10.87 -10.89 -11.54
CA PHE A 54 9.70 -10.02 -11.51
C PHE A 54 8.41 -10.84 -11.63
N PRO A 55 7.38 -10.58 -10.80
CA PRO A 55 6.08 -11.22 -10.96
C PRO A 55 5.34 -10.68 -12.18
N PHE A 56 4.41 -11.47 -12.74
CA PHE A 56 3.49 -10.99 -13.78
C PHE A 56 2.67 -9.77 -13.28
N PRO A 57 2.43 -8.73 -14.10
CA PRO A 57 2.79 -8.61 -15.52
C PRO A 57 4.18 -8.02 -15.77
N PHE A 58 4.95 -7.70 -14.73
CA PHE A 58 6.28 -7.10 -14.88
C PHE A 58 7.32 -8.10 -15.42
N SER A 59 7.06 -9.40 -15.27
CA SER A 59 7.87 -10.50 -15.82
C SER A 59 8.01 -10.46 -17.35
N VAL A 60 7.04 -9.88 -18.06
CA VAL A 60 7.06 -9.81 -19.54
C VAL A 60 7.64 -8.50 -20.06
N LEU A 61 7.98 -7.57 -19.18
CA LEU A 61 8.57 -6.28 -19.54
C LEU A 61 10.10 -6.39 -19.54
N PRO A 62 10.79 -5.68 -20.46
CA PRO A 62 12.25 -5.58 -20.40
C PRO A 62 12.72 -4.94 -19.09
N ALA A 63 13.88 -5.36 -18.58
CA ALA A 63 14.46 -4.83 -17.35
C ALA A 63 14.63 -3.30 -17.37
N SER A 64 14.98 -2.73 -18.53
CA SER A 64 15.09 -1.28 -18.72
C SER A 64 13.76 -0.53 -18.56
N LEU A 65 12.65 -1.16 -18.93
CA LEU A 65 11.32 -0.58 -18.75
C LEU A 65 10.88 -0.70 -17.29
N ASN A 66 11.08 -1.85 -16.64
CA ASN A 66 10.80 -2.00 -15.21
C ASN A 66 11.61 -1.01 -14.37
N TRP A 67 12.90 -0.80 -14.71
CA TRP A 67 13.76 0.19 -14.06
C TRP A 67 13.18 1.59 -14.15
N GLN A 68 12.89 2.05 -15.37
CA GLN A 68 12.32 3.39 -15.59
C GLN A 68 10.97 3.57 -14.90
N LEU A 69 10.10 2.57 -14.96
CA LEU A 69 8.81 2.59 -14.27
C LEU A 69 9.00 2.74 -12.76
N ALA A 70 9.83 1.91 -12.13
CA ALA A 70 10.12 2.00 -10.71
C ALA A 70 10.68 3.38 -10.34
N THR A 71 11.71 3.84 -11.05
CA THR A 71 12.35 5.16 -10.82
C THR A 71 11.35 6.31 -10.84
N TRP A 72 10.53 6.40 -11.89
CA TRP A 72 9.61 7.53 -12.03
C TRP A 72 8.39 7.44 -11.12
N LEU A 73 7.88 6.24 -10.86
CA LEU A 73 6.82 6.05 -9.87
C LEU A 73 7.30 6.44 -8.48
N GLU A 74 8.52 6.08 -8.11
CA GLU A 74 9.15 6.44 -6.83
C GLU A 74 9.37 7.95 -6.71
N LEU A 75 9.98 8.60 -7.71
CA LEU A 75 10.29 10.04 -7.66
C LEU A 75 9.04 10.92 -7.74
N VAL A 76 8.16 10.67 -8.70
CA VAL A 76 6.94 11.50 -8.86
C VAL A 76 5.93 11.15 -7.77
N GLY A 77 5.78 9.86 -7.46
CA GLY A 77 4.89 9.38 -6.42
C GLY A 77 5.28 9.90 -5.05
N SER A 78 6.58 9.99 -4.71
CA SER A 78 7.01 10.48 -3.40
C SER A 78 6.67 11.95 -3.21
N ILE A 79 6.91 12.78 -4.23
CA ILE A 79 6.52 14.19 -4.24
C ILE A 79 4.99 14.32 -4.11
N ALA A 80 4.24 13.57 -4.92
CA ALA A 80 2.78 13.58 -4.86
C ALA A 80 2.26 13.13 -3.49
N LEU A 81 2.85 12.10 -2.88
CA LEU A 81 2.50 11.60 -1.56
C LEU A 81 2.78 12.64 -0.47
N LEU A 82 3.96 13.28 -0.51
CA LEU A 82 4.34 14.33 0.44
C LEU A 82 3.37 15.52 0.39
N LEU A 83 2.93 15.91 -0.81
CA LEU A 83 1.92 16.96 -0.99
C LEU A 83 0.50 16.48 -0.65
N GLY A 84 0.29 15.16 -0.58
CA GLY A 84 -1.02 14.56 -0.38
C GLY A 84 -1.94 14.79 -1.59
N LEU A 85 -1.37 14.64 -2.79
CA LEU A 85 -2.06 14.70 -4.08
C LEU A 85 -2.35 13.27 -4.57
N ALA A 86 -3.60 12.98 -4.88
CA ALA A 86 -4.10 11.65 -5.25
C ALA A 86 -3.67 10.57 -4.24
N THR A 87 -3.69 10.88 -2.94
CA THR A 87 -3.00 10.12 -1.88
C THR A 87 -3.36 8.63 -1.91
N ARG A 88 -4.64 8.28 -2.04
CA ARG A 88 -5.08 6.88 -2.05
C ARG A 88 -4.50 6.11 -3.24
N SER A 89 -4.52 6.75 -4.41
CA SER A 89 -4.00 6.17 -5.65
C SER A 89 -2.49 6.02 -5.59
N VAL A 90 -1.78 7.07 -5.16
CA VAL A 90 -0.30 7.03 -5.03
C VAL A 90 0.14 6.01 -3.98
N ALA A 91 -0.52 5.97 -2.81
CA ALA A 91 -0.23 4.97 -1.79
C ALA A 91 -0.53 3.55 -2.27
N TYR A 92 -1.55 3.36 -3.11
CA TYR A 92 -1.82 2.06 -3.73
C TYR A 92 -0.78 1.68 -4.80
N VAL A 93 -0.28 2.64 -5.57
CA VAL A 93 0.85 2.40 -6.48
C VAL A 93 2.08 1.95 -5.70
N PHE A 94 2.41 2.62 -4.60
CA PHE A 94 3.50 2.20 -3.72
C PHE A 94 3.25 0.85 -3.06
N TRP A 95 2.01 0.51 -2.72
CA TRP A 95 1.67 -0.83 -2.23
C TRP A 95 2.01 -1.91 -3.25
N VAL A 96 1.63 -1.72 -4.51
CA VAL A 96 1.97 -2.66 -5.59
C VAL A 96 3.47 -2.69 -5.84
N LEU A 97 4.12 -1.52 -5.91
CA LEU A 97 5.56 -1.40 -6.13
C LEU A 97 6.35 -2.13 -5.02
N THR A 98 6.00 -1.93 -3.76
CA THR A 98 6.63 -2.60 -2.63
C THR A 98 6.43 -4.11 -2.68
N ILE A 99 5.25 -4.61 -3.07
CA ILE A 99 5.03 -6.05 -3.24
C ILE A 99 5.90 -6.62 -4.37
N VAL A 100 6.01 -5.92 -5.50
CA VAL A 100 6.87 -6.32 -6.61
C VAL A 100 8.34 -6.32 -6.18
N ALA A 101 8.79 -5.31 -5.44
CA ALA A 101 10.14 -5.25 -4.89
C ALA A 101 10.40 -6.39 -3.91
N ILE A 102 9.43 -6.72 -3.04
CA ILE A 102 9.54 -7.89 -2.17
C ILE A 102 9.72 -9.13 -3.03
N ALA A 103 8.82 -9.39 -3.97
CA ALA A 103 8.84 -10.60 -4.80
C ALA A 103 10.15 -10.76 -5.58
N ALA A 104 10.65 -9.67 -6.18
CA ALA A 104 11.80 -9.71 -7.07
C ALA A 104 13.15 -9.67 -6.34
N VAL A 105 13.24 -9.03 -5.16
CA VAL A 105 14.51 -8.66 -4.52
C VAL A 105 14.63 -9.16 -3.08
N HIS A 106 13.53 -9.24 -2.33
CA HIS A 106 13.59 -9.51 -0.88
C HIS A 106 12.94 -10.82 -0.44
N TRP A 107 12.37 -11.58 -1.38
CA TRP A 107 11.70 -12.84 -1.08
C TRP A 107 12.70 -14.00 -1.13
N PRO A 108 12.58 -15.00 -0.24
CA PRO A 108 13.42 -16.19 -0.33
C PRO A 108 13.17 -16.95 -1.64
N THR A 109 14.23 -17.52 -2.21
CA THR A 109 14.16 -18.37 -3.41
C THR A 109 13.32 -19.63 -3.14
N GLU A 110 13.48 -20.23 -1.97
CA GLU A 110 12.74 -21.40 -1.53
C GLU A 110 12.39 -21.27 -0.04
N TRP A 111 11.23 -21.79 0.34
CA TRP A 111 10.81 -21.91 1.73
C TRP A 111 9.76 -23.02 1.85
N HIS A 112 9.83 -23.80 2.92
CA HIS A 112 9.02 -25.00 3.14
C HIS A 112 8.01 -24.84 4.29
N GLY A 113 8.02 -23.68 4.95
CA GLY A 113 7.07 -23.37 6.00
C GLY A 113 7.21 -21.95 6.56
N LEU A 114 6.25 -21.56 7.40
CA LEU A 114 6.20 -20.22 7.99
C LEU A 114 7.40 -19.92 8.90
N ALA A 115 7.97 -20.93 9.56
CA ALA A 115 9.14 -20.76 10.40
C ALA A 115 10.40 -20.39 9.58
N GLU A 116 10.55 -20.95 8.39
CA GLU A 116 11.63 -20.61 7.46
C GLU A 116 11.41 -19.22 6.86
N LEU A 117 10.19 -18.93 6.41
CA LEU A 117 9.82 -17.61 5.89
C LEU A 117 10.06 -16.50 6.93
N TRP A 118 9.80 -16.76 8.21
CA TRP A 118 10.01 -15.79 9.29
C TRP A 118 11.46 -15.36 9.45
N GLN A 119 12.43 -16.19 9.03
CA GLN A 119 13.85 -15.83 9.07
C GLN A 119 14.16 -14.66 8.11
N GLY A 120 13.40 -14.52 7.02
CA GLY A 120 13.47 -13.39 6.10
C GLY A 120 12.94 -12.07 6.64
N TYR A 121 12.30 -12.07 7.82
CA TYR A 121 11.94 -10.84 8.56
C TYR A 121 13.17 -10.25 9.27
N ALA A 122 14.20 -9.94 8.49
CA ALA A 122 15.48 -9.40 8.93
C ALA A 122 15.85 -8.12 8.16
N ILE A 123 16.94 -7.47 8.57
CA ILE A 123 17.60 -6.37 7.82
C ILE A 123 19.04 -6.84 7.50
N THR A 124 19.13 -8.07 7.02
CA THR A 124 20.38 -8.77 6.71
C THR A 124 20.10 -9.73 5.59
N ASP A 125 21.02 -9.85 4.63
CA ASP A 125 20.89 -10.83 3.57
C ASP A 125 21.63 -12.12 3.94
N HIS A 126 20.87 -13.10 4.42
CA HIS A 126 21.35 -14.45 4.74
C HIS A 126 20.69 -15.51 3.85
N GLY A 127 20.07 -15.12 2.73
CA GLY A 127 19.42 -16.04 1.79
C GLY A 127 17.98 -16.47 2.15
N PHE A 128 17.48 -16.13 3.34
CA PHE A 128 16.07 -16.39 3.74
C PHE A 128 15.10 -15.27 3.31
N GLY A 129 15.57 -14.31 2.51
CA GLY A 129 14.89 -13.05 2.23
C GLY A 129 15.36 -11.92 3.14
N ASN A 130 14.81 -10.72 2.92
CA ASN A 130 15.16 -9.49 3.64
C ASN A 130 13.98 -8.49 3.56
N PHE A 131 12.78 -8.95 3.89
CA PHE A 131 11.53 -8.23 3.60
C PHE A 131 10.98 -7.42 4.77
N LYS A 132 11.71 -7.30 5.89
CA LYS A 132 11.24 -6.58 7.09
C LYS A 132 10.87 -5.13 6.80
N LEU A 133 11.80 -4.38 6.20
CA LEU A 133 11.58 -2.96 5.92
C LEU A 133 10.45 -2.74 4.89
N PRO A 134 10.43 -3.45 3.73
CA PRO A 134 9.29 -3.41 2.82
C PRO A 134 7.94 -3.77 3.47
N LEU A 135 7.91 -4.76 4.38
CA LEU A 135 6.69 -5.13 5.09
C LEU A 135 6.19 -4.00 6.00
N LEU A 136 7.09 -3.27 6.66
CA LEU A 136 6.72 -2.07 7.42
C LEU A 136 6.13 -0.99 6.50
N PHE A 137 6.69 -0.80 5.29
CA PHE A 137 6.14 0.14 4.32
C PHE A 137 4.71 -0.24 3.91
N LEU A 138 4.44 -1.52 3.63
CA LEU A 138 3.08 -2.00 3.36
C LEU A 138 2.12 -1.64 4.49
N VAL A 139 2.49 -1.94 5.75
CA VAL A 139 1.65 -1.63 6.92
C VAL A 139 1.41 -0.12 7.05
N MET A 140 2.43 0.70 6.81
CA MET A 140 2.32 2.17 6.88
C MET A 140 1.51 2.77 5.72
N LEU A 141 1.43 2.11 4.57
CA LEU A 141 0.62 2.54 3.43
C LEU A 141 -0.87 2.29 3.64
N LEU A 142 -1.26 1.25 4.39
CA LEU A 142 -2.67 0.92 4.69
C LEU A 142 -3.51 2.11 5.20
N PRO A 143 -3.10 2.87 6.23
CA PRO A 143 -3.86 4.03 6.69
C PRO A 143 -4.00 5.12 5.62
N LEU A 144 -3.06 5.25 4.67
CA LEU A 144 -3.15 6.22 3.58
C LEU A 144 -4.08 5.71 2.46
N ILE A 145 -4.04 4.42 2.13
CA ILE A 145 -4.93 3.77 1.17
C ILE A 145 -6.39 3.82 1.67
N LEU A 146 -6.61 3.53 2.95
CA LEU A 146 -7.93 3.41 3.56
C LEU A 146 -8.47 4.73 4.15
N GLY A 147 -7.58 5.62 4.59
CA GLY A 147 -7.93 6.91 5.23
C GLY A 147 -7.72 8.14 4.35
N GLY A 148 -6.85 8.10 3.33
CA GLY A 148 -6.49 9.24 2.50
C GLY A 148 -5.40 10.14 3.10
N GLY A 149 -5.18 11.34 2.52
CA GLY A 149 -4.07 12.23 2.87
C GLY A 149 -4.21 13.08 4.13
N GLY A 150 -5.38 13.07 4.76
CA GLY A 150 -5.64 13.85 5.97
C GLY A 150 -6.02 15.30 5.73
N ALA A 151 -5.99 16.11 6.79
CA ALA A 151 -6.39 17.51 6.72
C ALA A 151 -5.39 18.42 5.98
N LEU A 152 -4.09 18.08 6.02
CA LEU A 152 -2.99 18.81 5.38
C LEU A 152 -2.60 18.21 4.02
N SER A 153 -3.58 17.91 3.18
CA SER A 153 -3.34 17.34 1.85
C SER A 153 -3.97 18.20 0.75
N ILE A 154 -3.34 18.22 -0.43
CA ILE A 154 -3.95 18.85 -1.62
C ILE A 154 -5.30 18.20 -1.95
N ASP A 155 -5.45 16.89 -1.76
CA ASP A 155 -6.75 16.21 -1.90
C ASP A 155 -7.86 16.89 -1.08
N ARG A 156 -7.56 17.30 0.15
CA ARG A 156 -8.52 17.95 1.04
C ARG A 156 -8.79 19.40 0.65
N LEU A 157 -7.79 20.09 0.12
CA LEU A 157 -7.96 21.45 -0.42
C LEU A 157 -8.89 21.43 -1.64
N ILE A 158 -8.82 20.40 -2.48
CA ILE A 158 -9.65 20.27 -3.69
C ILE A 158 -11.05 19.73 -3.37
N ALA A 159 -11.17 18.72 -2.50
CA ALA A 159 -12.43 17.98 -2.28
C ALA A 159 -13.48 18.73 -1.42
N GLY A 160 -13.13 19.85 -0.80
CA GLY A 160 -14.04 20.62 0.06
C GLY A 160 -14.39 19.90 1.39
N PRO A 161 -15.53 20.22 2.03
CA PRO A 161 -15.96 19.56 3.26
C PRO A 161 -16.18 18.05 3.03
N ALA A 162 -15.66 17.22 3.93
CA ALA A 162 -15.81 15.78 3.83
C ALA A 162 -17.29 15.38 3.93
N ALA A 163 -17.76 14.54 3.00
CA ALA A 163 -19.04 13.88 3.13
C ALA A 163 -19.08 13.05 4.42
N PRO A 164 -20.25 12.93 5.09
CA PRO A 164 -20.37 12.12 6.29
C PRO A 164 -19.92 10.68 6.02
N ALA A 165 -19.20 10.10 6.99
CA ALA A 165 -18.72 8.74 6.90
C ALA A 165 -19.90 7.80 6.64
N ARG A 166 -19.84 7.05 5.54
CA ARG A 166 -20.78 5.95 5.30
C ARG A 166 -20.34 4.76 6.15
N GLY A 167 -21.31 4.09 6.76
CA GLY A 167 -21.05 2.87 7.53
C GLY A 167 -20.38 1.78 6.68
N GLY A 168 -19.68 0.85 7.32
CA GLY A 168 -19.01 -0.26 6.64
C GLY A 168 -20.03 -1.17 5.93
N ASP A 169 -20.06 -1.12 4.60
CA ASP A 169 -20.93 -1.93 3.77
C ASP A 169 -20.14 -2.90 2.88
N GLY A 170 -20.86 -3.74 2.14
CA GLY A 170 -20.23 -4.72 1.25
C GLY A 170 -19.43 -4.09 0.10
N LEU A 171 -19.70 -2.83 -0.26
CA LEU A 171 -18.95 -2.11 -1.28
C LEU A 171 -17.56 -1.72 -0.74
N GLY A 172 -17.50 -1.12 0.44
CA GLY A 172 -16.24 -0.73 1.08
C GLY A 172 -15.33 -1.92 1.36
N TRP A 173 -15.85 -2.95 2.06
CA TRP A 173 -15.09 -4.16 2.36
C TRP A 173 -14.69 -4.93 1.10
N GLY A 174 -15.61 -5.08 0.14
CA GLY A 174 -15.34 -5.78 -1.11
C GLY A 174 -14.23 -5.11 -1.93
N THR A 175 -14.26 -3.77 -2.00
CA THR A 175 -13.23 -2.99 -2.71
C THR A 175 -11.87 -3.11 -2.02
N ALA A 176 -11.82 -2.94 -0.69
CA ALA A 176 -10.57 -3.01 0.06
C ALA A 176 -9.91 -4.39 -0.03
N LEU A 177 -10.69 -5.47 0.17
CA LEU A 177 -10.18 -6.83 0.08
C LEU A 177 -9.68 -7.16 -1.33
N PHE A 178 -10.45 -6.81 -2.37
CA PHE A 178 -10.03 -7.04 -3.74
C PHE A 178 -8.73 -6.30 -4.07
N ALA A 179 -8.67 -4.99 -3.79
CA ALA A 179 -7.52 -4.16 -4.12
C ALA A 179 -6.26 -4.56 -3.33
N LEU A 180 -6.38 -4.82 -2.02
CA LEU A 180 -5.22 -5.13 -1.19
C LEU A 180 -4.71 -6.57 -1.38
N CYS A 181 -5.61 -7.54 -1.57
CA CYS A 181 -5.22 -8.95 -1.65
C CYS A 181 -4.77 -9.37 -3.05
N LEU A 182 -5.28 -8.77 -4.13
CA LEU A 182 -4.91 -9.19 -5.48
C LEU A 182 -3.38 -9.07 -5.72
N PRO A 183 -2.70 -7.95 -5.40
CA PRO A 183 -1.25 -7.88 -5.54
C PRO A 183 -0.48 -8.87 -4.66
N LEU A 184 -1.01 -9.19 -3.46
CA LEU A 184 -0.38 -10.16 -2.55
C LEU A 184 -0.31 -11.58 -3.14
N ALA A 185 -1.08 -11.88 -4.19
CA ALA A 185 -0.98 -13.15 -4.91
C ALA A 185 0.41 -13.37 -5.54
N ALA A 186 1.19 -12.30 -5.77
CA ALA A 186 2.57 -12.40 -6.23
C ALA A 186 3.53 -13.02 -5.18
N LEU A 187 3.18 -12.92 -3.90
CA LEU A 187 3.99 -13.47 -2.78
C LEU A 187 3.36 -14.76 -2.22
N LEU A 188 2.05 -14.73 -2.01
CA LEU A 188 1.27 -15.78 -1.38
C LEU A 188 0.01 -16.05 -2.22
N PRO A 189 0.12 -16.86 -3.31
CA PRO A 189 -0.95 -17.03 -4.29
C PRO A 189 -2.30 -17.41 -3.68
N ALA A 190 -2.33 -18.40 -2.78
CA ALA A 190 -3.57 -18.86 -2.15
C ALA A 190 -4.24 -17.77 -1.30
N VAL A 191 -3.44 -17.02 -0.51
CA VAL A 191 -3.94 -15.95 0.37
C VAL A 191 -4.43 -14.77 -0.47
N GLY A 192 -3.63 -14.33 -1.44
CA GLY A 192 -3.95 -13.19 -2.28
C GLY A 192 -5.18 -13.43 -3.15
N LEU A 193 -5.23 -14.56 -3.87
CA LEU A 193 -6.38 -14.90 -4.72
C LEU A 193 -7.64 -15.20 -3.91
N GLY A 194 -7.52 -15.90 -2.79
CA GLY A 194 -8.64 -16.20 -1.90
C GLY A 194 -9.28 -14.93 -1.32
N GLY A 195 -8.45 -14.01 -0.82
CA GLY A 195 -8.91 -12.71 -0.31
C GLY A 195 -9.53 -11.85 -1.40
N ALA A 196 -8.93 -11.81 -2.59
CA ALA A 196 -9.47 -11.05 -3.72
C ALA A 196 -10.81 -11.59 -4.21
N LEU A 197 -10.95 -12.92 -4.32
CA LEU A 197 -12.21 -13.59 -4.66
C LEU A 197 -13.29 -13.27 -3.64
N PHE A 198 -12.97 -13.34 -2.34
CA PHE A 198 -13.92 -12.96 -1.30
C PHE A 198 -14.38 -11.50 -1.42
N GLY A 199 -13.45 -10.59 -1.71
CA GLY A 199 -13.76 -9.19 -2.03
C GLY A 199 -14.75 -9.05 -3.20
N LEU A 200 -14.51 -9.76 -4.31
CA LEU A 200 -15.42 -9.79 -5.47
C LEU A 200 -16.81 -10.32 -5.11
N LEU A 201 -16.91 -11.36 -4.28
CA LEU A 201 -18.19 -11.91 -3.83
C LEU A 201 -18.99 -10.88 -3.01
N LEU A 202 -18.32 -10.09 -2.16
CA LEU A 202 -18.97 -9.00 -1.42
C LEU A 202 -19.48 -7.89 -2.36
N LEU A 203 -18.70 -7.53 -3.38
CA LEU A 203 -19.10 -6.56 -4.41
C LEU A 203 -20.32 -7.06 -5.19
N ALA A 204 -20.29 -8.32 -5.65
CA ALA A 204 -21.39 -8.94 -6.37
C ALA A 204 -22.67 -8.99 -5.51
N ARG A 205 -22.55 -9.37 -4.23
CA ARG A 205 -23.66 -9.36 -3.28
C ARG A 205 -24.22 -7.96 -3.06
N HIS A 206 -23.37 -6.93 -2.95
CA HIS A 206 -23.81 -5.54 -2.81
C HIS A 206 -24.59 -5.09 -4.05
N ALA A 207 -24.07 -5.35 -5.25
CA ALA A 207 -24.73 -5.03 -6.52
C ALA A 207 -26.07 -5.75 -6.67
N TRP A 208 -26.15 -7.03 -6.29
CA TRP A 208 -27.40 -7.79 -6.29
C TRP A 208 -28.44 -7.13 -5.38
N ARG A 209 -28.08 -6.82 -4.14
CA ARG A 209 -29.00 -6.22 -3.15
C ARG A 209 -29.57 -4.88 -3.63
N ARG A 210 -28.72 -4.03 -4.20
CA ARG A 210 -29.14 -2.76 -4.81
C ARG A 210 -30.16 -2.97 -5.93
N ARG A 211 -29.95 -3.96 -6.80
CA ARG A 211 -30.89 -4.27 -7.90
C ARG A 211 -32.25 -4.73 -7.40
N ARG A 212 -32.32 -5.58 -6.37
CA ARG A 212 -33.61 -6.06 -5.82
C ARG A 212 -34.46 -4.92 -5.23
N VAL A 213 -33.83 -3.96 -4.57
CA VAL A 213 -34.55 -2.81 -3.96
C VAL A 213 -35.16 -1.88 -5.01
N HIS A 214 -34.60 -1.82 -6.22
CA HIS A 214 -35.15 -1.01 -7.32
C HIS A 214 -36.27 -1.70 -8.12
N LEU A 215 -36.49 -3.00 -7.91
CA LEU A 215 -37.51 -3.79 -8.63
C LEU A 215 -38.76 -4.08 -7.78
N SER A 216 -38.79 -3.62 -6.53
CA SER A 216 -39.91 -3.70 -5.58
C SER A 216 -40.50 -2.32 -5.33
#